data_AF-G0GAP9-F1
#
_entry.id   AF-G0GAP9-F1
#
_cell.length_a   1.000
_cell.length_b   1.000
_cell.length_c   1.000
_cell.angle_alpha   90.00
_cell.angle_beta   90.00
_cell.angle_gamma   90.00
#
_symmetry.space_group_name_H-M   'P 1'
#
loop_
_entity.id
_entity.type
_entity.pdbx_description
1 polymer ?
#
loop_
_entity_poly.entity_id
_entity_poly.type
_entity_poly.pdbx_seq_one_letter_code
_entity_poly.pdbx_strand_id
1 'polypeptide(L)'
;MDLLYSGRIFLSLLTGYLLGSFLPAYFLSLGFRGTDIRTVGDGNPGVVNAARTMGLAYGIVTALYDVTKPLVALYVAYSLFRLPLPLAYLSGFCAILGHKYPFYLGFKGGRGIAATVGLFLFLFAMLLVTTVPPMETVAFFAFVGIYALIFLLATHGSGDLFAVSILPMTGFWLALHVEDLLSLAVVWLLLGTITFEAGKNLARDGIALYPEKSTSWRVLARPLALVFIPLDLLVGRWLVYLLLGLVLGVFFILDLLRLLIPVMEDRLQMEVATDLKIFKKKEEGRISSITTFLFGILLCFLLFDRYVAYAAVGFVALGDMFGKIVGINFGRRVLFRRSSKTLEGTLGFLAAALGVGFFLWVSGALPLPVLLIGGVSAAVVEALPGQVDDNFTVSVVSGVLMELALRFL
;
A
#
# COMPACT_ATOMS: atom_id res chain seq x y z
N MET A 1 -2.90 -16.09 -35.80
CA MET A 1 -2.34 -17.14 -34.90
C MET A 1 -2.80 -18.48 -35.41
N ASP A 2 -1.88 -19.41 -35.63
CA ASP A 2 -2.23 -20.76 -36.08
C ASP A 2 -2.97 -21.54 -34.98
N LEU A 3 -3.93 -22.38 -35.36
CA LEU A 3 -4.74 -23.19 -34.44
C LEU A 3 -3.90 -24.01 -33.46
N LEU A 4 -2.75 -24.52 -33.93
CA LEU A 4 -1.78 -25.25 -33.12
C LEU A 4 -1.14 -24.38 -32.02
N TYR A 5 -0.86 -23.12 -32.31
CA TYR A 5 -0.29 -22.20 -31.33
C TYR A 5 -1.32 -21.83 -30.26
N SER A 6 -2.54 -21.50 -30.68
CA SER A 6 -3.66 -21.26 -29.75
C SER A 6 -3.98 -22.48 -28.88
N GLY A 7 -3.91 -23.68 -29.45
CA GLY A 7 -4.07 -24.94 -28.70
C GLY A 7 -2.99 -25.14 -27.64
N ARG A 8 -1.72 -24.83 -27.94
CA ARG A 8 -0.61 -24.89 -26.98
C ARG A 8 -0.80 -23.91 -25.83
N ILE A 9 -1.26 -22.70 -26.10
CA ILE A 9 -1.61 -21.72 -25.05
C ILE A 9 -2.68 -22.32 -24.15
N PHE A 10 -3.83 -22.72 -24.70
CA PHE A 10 -4.94 -23.24 -23.91
C PHE A 10 -4.53 -24.42 -23.04
N LEU A 11 -3.84 -25.41 -23.62
CA LEU A 11 -3.38 -26.59 -22.88
C LEU A 11 -2.40 -26.21 -21.77
N SER A 12 -1.48 -25.26 -22.02
CA SER A 12 -0.55 -24.79 -20.98
C SER A 12 -1.25 -24.12 -19.79
N LEU A 13 -2.31 -23.33 -20.05
CA LEU A 13 -3.07 -22.64 -19.00
C LEU A 13 -3.90 -23.64 -18.20
N LEU A 14 -4.52 -24.61 -18.89
CA LEU A 14 -5.24 -25.72 -18.27
C LEU A 14 -4.30 -26.57 -17.41
N THR A 15 -3.13 -26.95 -17.91
CA THR A 15 -2.12 -27.68 -17.14
C THR A 15 -1.69 -26.89 -15.90
N GLY A 16 -1.45 -25.58 -16.04
CA GLY A 16 -1.14 -24.72 -14.90
C GLY A 16 -2.24 -24.75 -13.84
N TYR A 17 -3.50 -24.57 -14.24
CA TYR A 17 -4.65 -24.68 -13.35
C TYR A 17 -4.74 -26.03 -12.65
N LEU A 18 -4.61 -27.15 -13.38
CA LEU A 18 -4.70 -28.49 -12.81
C LEU A 18 -3.58 -28.79 -11.81
N LEU A 19 -2.34 -28.39 -12.13
CA LEU A 19 -1.21 -28.48 -11.19
C LEU A 19 -1.47 -27.63 -9.93
N GLY A 20 -2.00 -26.43 -10.13
CA GLY A 20 -2.39 -25.52 -9.05
C GLY A 20 -3.46 -26.09 -8.13
N SER A 21 -4.44 -26.77 -8.71
CA SER A 21 -5.57 -27.37 -8.00
C SER A 21 -5.16 -28.48 -7.05
N PHE A 22 -3.98 -29.06 -7.18
CA PHE A 22 -3.47 -29.99 -6.18
C PHE A 22 -3.15 -29.24 -4.87
N LEU A 23 -3.87 -29.59 -3.80
CA LEU A 23 -3.72 -29.03 -2.47
C LEU A 23 -3.09 -30.06 -1.51
N PRO A 24 -1.77 -30.01 -1.25
CA PRO A 24 -1.09 -30.98 -0.39
C PRO A 24 -1.71 -31.08 0.99
N ALA A 25 -2.04 -29.93 1.60
CA ALA A 25 -2.63 -29.89 2.94
C ALA A 25 -3.95 -30.68 3.03
N TYR A 26 -4.77 -30.63 1.97
CA TYR A 26 -6.02 -31.38 1.90
C TYR A 26 -5.77 -32.90 1.84
N PHE A 27 -4.91 -33.34 0.93
CA PHE A 27 -4.60 -34.77 0.76
C PHE A 27 -3.82 -35.36 1.94
N LEU A 28 -2.87 -34.61 2.49
CA LEU A 28 -2.11 -35.01 3.67
C LEU A 28 -3.00 -35.15 4.90
N SER A 29 -3.95 -34.22 5.10
CA SER A 29 -4.91 -34.29 6.22
C SER A 29 -5.82 -35.51 6.09
N LEU A 30 -6.37 -35.75 4.91
CA LEU A 30 -7.21 -36.93 4.69
C LEU A 30 -6.42 -38.23 4.85
N GLY A 31 -5.22 -38.32 4.30
CA GLY A 31 -4.41 -39.54 4.31
C GLY A 31 -3.82 -39.89 5.67
N PHE A 32 -3.30 -38.91 6.41
CA PHE A 32 -2.58 -39.15 7.68
C PHE A 32 -3.39 -38.86 8.94
N ARG A 33 -4.42 -38.02 8.85
CA ARG A 33 -5.27 -37.64 10.00
C ARG A 33 -6.71 -38.13 9.87
N GLY A 34 -7.13 -38.59 8.69
CA GLY A 34 -8.51 -39.02 8.44
C GLY A 34 -9.52 -37.87 8.52
N THR A 35 -9.07 -36.62 8.47
CA THR A 35 -9.91 -35.43 8.63
C THR A 35 -9.79 -34.51 7.42
N ASP A 36 -10.89 -33.87 7.03
CA ASP A 36 -10.86 -32.79 6.05
C ASP A 36 -10.27 -31.54 6.70
N ILE A 37 -9.15 -31.05 6.18
CA ILE A 37 -8.48 -29.87 6.73
C ILE A 37 -9.39 -28.62 6.74
N ARG A 38 -10.42 -28.59 5.88
CA ARG A 38 -11.38 -27.47 5.80
C ARG A 38 -12.36 -27.42 6.97
N THR A 39 -12.43 -28.47 7.78
CA THR A 39 -13.32 -28.53 8.95
C THR A 39 -12.57 -28.33 10.28
N VAL A 40 -11.25 -28.13 10.24
CA VAL A 40 -10.39 -27.95 11.41
C VAL A 40 -9.55 -26.67 11.34
N GLY A 41 -9.14 -26.16 12.50
CA GLY A 41 -8.36 -24.94 12.62
C GLY A 41 -9.06 -23.72 12.03
N ASP A 42 -8.43 -23.01 11.09
CA ASP A 42 -9.04 -21.86 10.41
C ASP A 42 -9.81 -22.25 9.12
N GLY A 43 -9.93 -23.56 8.85
CA GLY A 43 -10.61 -24.11 7.67
C GLY A 43 -9.91 -23.86 6.34
N ASN A 44 -8.74 -23.19 6.32
CA ASN A 44 -8.00 -22.92 5.09
C ASN A 44 -7.13 -24.15 4.74
N PRO A 45 -7.23 -24.73 3.53
CA PRO A 45 -6.39 -25.86 3.12
C PRO A 45 -4.99 -25.40 2.66
N GLY A 46 -4.27 -24.67 3.53
CA GLY A 46 -2.97 -24.09 3.24
C GLY A 46 -1.94 -24.28 4.34
N VAL A 47 -0.75 -23.72 4.12
CA VAL A 47 0.46 -23.89 4.96
C VAL A 47 0.21 -23.69 6.45
N VAL A 48 -0.37 -22.55 6.84
CA VAL A 48 -0.54 -22.17 8.24
C VAL A 48 -1.46 -23.13 8.97
N ASN A 49 -2.57 -23.53 8.34
CA ASN A 49 -3.50 -24.46 8.95
C ASN A 49 -2.88 -25.86 9.05
N ALA A 50 -2.20 -26.32 7.99
CA ALA A 50 -1.48 -27.59 8.00
C ALA A 50 -0.44 -27.66 9.12
N ALA A 51 0.33 -26.60 9.33
CA ALA A 51 1.29 -26.51 10.42
C ALA A 51 0.60 -26.56 11.81
N ARG A 52 -0.53 -25.87 11.97
CA ARG A 52 -1.28 -25.79 13.22
C ARG A 52 -2.02 -27.09 13.58
N THR A 53 -2.61 -27.76 12.59
CA THR A 53 -3.48 -28.93 12.82
C THR A 53 -2.75 -30.27 12.67
N MET A 54 -1.71 -30.33 11.83
CA MET A 54 -0.99 -31.58 11.54
C MET A 54 0.45 -31.59 12.05
N GLY A 55 1.06 -30.41 12.23
CA GLY A 55 2.43 -30.22 12.72
C GLY A 55 3.35 -29.55 11.68
N LEU A 56 4.47 -28.99 12.15
CA LEU A 56 5.38 -28.17 11.35
C LEU A 56 5.89 -28.87 10.09
N ALA A 57 6.23 -30.16 10.16
CA ALA A 57 6.73 -30.93 9.02
C ALA A 57 5.74 -30.91 7.83
N TYR A 58 4.44 -31.10 8.10
CA TYR A 58 3.40 -31.05 7.08
C TYR A 58 3.18 -29.63 6.54
N GLY A 59 3.33 -28.62 7.42
CA GLY A 59 3.36 -27.22 7.02
C GLY A 59 4.49 -26.93 6.01
N ILE A 60 5.71 -27.41 6.29
CA ILE A 60 6.88 -27.23 5.41
C ILE A 60 6.66 -27.91 4.05
N VAL A 61 6.20 -29.16 4.02
CA VAL A 61 5.92 -29.88 2.77
C VAL A 61 4.86 -29.14 1.94
N THR A 62 3.79 -28.69 2.60
CA THR A 62 2.74 -27.88 1.96
C THR A 62 3.33 -26.59 1.40
N ALA A 63 4.17 -25.89 2.17
CA ALA A 63 4.78 -24.64 1.76
C ALA A 63 5.69 -24.82 0.55
N LEU A 64 6.56 -25.82 0.57
CA LEU A 64 7.49 -26.10 -0.52
C LEU A 64 6.72 -26.34 -1.82
N TYR A 65 5.65 -27.15 -1.77
CA TYR A 65 4.83 -27.41 -2.94
C TYR A 65 4.04 -26.17 -3.39
N ASP A 66 3.36 -25.47 -2.47
CA ASP A 66 2.52 -24.32 -2.81
C ASP A 66 3.36 -23.17 -3.40
N VAL A 67 4.58 -22.94 -2.91
CA VAL A 67 5.51 -21.93 -3.45
C VAL A 67 6.03 -22.34 -4.83
N THR A 68 6.33 -23.62 -5.05
CA THR A 68 7.01 -24.07 -6.28
C THR A 68 6.07 -24.41 -7.42
N LYS A 69 4.84 -24.85 -7.16
CA LYS A 69 3.91 -25.28 -8.22
C LYS A 69 3.63 -24.24 -9.32
N PRO A 70 3.59 -22.91 -9.08
CA PRO A 70 3.46 -21.93 -10.16
C PRO A 70 4.70 -21.88 -11.03
N LEU A 71 5.88 -22.12 -10.46
CA LEU A 71 7.15 -22.20 -11.18
C LEU A 71 7.22 -23.46 -12.04
N VAL A 72 6.70 -24.59 -11.52
CA VAL A 72 6.56 -25.82 -12.30
C VAL A 72 5.61 -25.61 -13.47
N ALA A 73 4.45 -24.98 -13.24
CA ALA A 73 3.50 -24.65 -14.31
C ALA A 73 4.13 -23.75 -15.39
N LEU A 74 4.83 -22.70 -14.97
CA LEU A 74 5.59 -21.82 -15.86
C LEU A 74 6.64 -22.61 -16.65
N TYR A 75 7.44 -23.43 -15.98
CA TYR A 75 8.51 -24.21 -16.61
C TYR A 75 7.95 -25.20 -17.64
N VAL A 76 6.83 -25.85 -17.34
CA VAL A 76 6.13 -26.74 -18.28
C VAL A 76 5.61 -25.95 -19.48
N ALA A 77 5.02 -24.77 -19.26
CA ALA A 77 4.57 -23.90 -20.36
C ALA A 77 5.74 -23.45 -21.25
N TYR A 78 6.85 -23.07 -20.65
CA TYR A 78 8.06 -22.62 -21.37
C TYR A 78 8.76 -23.77 -22.11
N SER A 79 8.91 -24.93 -21.47
CA SER A 79 9.75 -26.03 -22.00
C SER A 79 8.96 -27.00 -22.87
N LEU A 80 7.83 -27.51 -22.36
CA LEU A 80 7.04 -28.53 -23.05
C LEU A 80 6.15 -27.88 -24.11
N PHE A 81 5.42 -26.83 -23.74
CA PHE A 81 4.53 -26.12 -24.66
C PHE A 81 5.26 -25.05 -25.48
N ARG A 82 6.59 -24.89 -25.34
CA ARG A 82 7.47 -23.89 -26.01
C ARG A 82 6.85 -22.51 -26.18
N LEU A 83 6.21 -22.02 -25.12
CA LEU A 83 5.62 -20.69 -25.08
C LEU A 83 6.67 -19.67 -24.66
N PRO A 84 6.60 -18.42 -25.17
CA PRO A 84 7.45 -17.35 -24.69
C PRO A 84 7.18 -17.07 -23.21
N LEU A 85 8.20 -16.55 -22.52
CA LEU A 85 8.18 -16.35 -21.07
C LEU A 85 6.95 -15.57 -20.56
N PRO A 86 6.47 -14.51 -21.23
CA PRO A 86 5.25 -13.80 -20.81
C PRO A 86 3.99 -14.68 -20.78
N LEU A 87 3.82 -15.59 -21.76
CA LEU A 87 2.71 -16.55 -21.76
C LEU A 87 2.93 -17.67 -20.73
N ALA A 88 4.18 -18.03 -20.45
CA ALA A 88 4.50 -18.99 -19.40
C ALA A 88 4.15 -18.45 -17.99
N TYR A 89 4.35 -17.15 -17.74
CA TYR A 89 3.90 -16.50 -16.50
C TYR A 89 2.39 -16.63 -16.28
N LEU A 90 1.57 -16.55 -17.34
CA LEU A 90 0.13 -16.78 -17.22
C LEU A 90 -0.21 -18.22 -16.80
N SER A 91 0.53 -19.23 -17.26
CA SER A 91 0.34 -20.61 -16.78
C SER A 91 0.66 -20.73 -15.28
N GLY A 92 1.73 -20.07 -14.82
CA GLY A 92 2.02 -19.93 -13.39
C GLY A 92 0.88 -19.24 -12.62
N PHE A 93 0.30 -18.18 -13.17
CA PHE A 93 -0.86 -17.51 -12.57
C PHE A 93 -2.10 -18.42 -12.55
N CYS A 94 -2.33 -19.22 -13.59
CA CYS A 94 -3.39 -20.24 -13.59
C CYS A 94 -3.20 -21.27 -12.47
N ALA A 95 -1.96 -21.61 -12.08
CA ALA A 95 -1.72 -22.47 -10.91
C ALA A 95 -2.15 -21.81 -9.60
N ILE A 96 -2.04 -20.49 -9.49
CA ILE A 96 -2.57 -19.74 -8.34
C ILE A 96 -4.11 -19.83 -8.33
N LEU A 97 -4.76 -19.63 -9.49
CA LEU A 97 -6.21 -19.78 -9.62
C LEU A 97 -6.66 -21.21 -9.28
N GLY A 98 -5.93 -22.21 -9.74
CA GLY A 98 -6.18 -23.62 -9.40
C GLY A 98 -6.14 -23.86 -7.89
N HIS A 99 -5.17 -23.28 -7.18
CA HIS A 99 -5.07 -23.40 -5.72
C HIS A 99 -6.25 -22.74 -5.00
N LYS A 100 -6.71 -21.58 -5.49
CA LYS A 100 -7.86 -20.86 -4.89
C LYS A 100 -9.19 -21.53 -5.19
N TYR A 101 -9.33 -22.07 -6.39
CA TYR A 101 -10.57 -22.58 -6.94
C TYR A 101 -10.40 -24.00 -7.51
N PRO A 102 -10.00 -25.01 -6.71
CA PRO A 102 -9.85 -26.38 -7.19
C PRO A 102 -11.21 -26.98 -7.54
N PHE A 103 -11.33 -27.51 -8.75
CA PHE A 103 -12.59 -28.01 -9.30
C PHE A 103 -13.24 -29.11 -8.43
N TYR A 104 -12.45 -29.99 -7.83
CA TYR A 104 -12.92 -31.13 -7.05
C TYR A 104 -13.36 -30.77 -5.62
N LEU A 105 -13.14 -29.53 -5.17
CA LEU A 105 -13.60 -29.04 -3.85
C LEU A 105 -14.73 -28.01 -3.97
N GLY A 106 -15.47 -28.02 -5.09
CA GLY A 106 -16.51 -27.04 -5.36
C GLY A 106 -15.94 -25.62 -5.44
N PHE A 107 -14.73 -25.48 -5.98
CA PHE A 107 -14.01 -24.20 -6.14
C PHE A 107 -13.74 -23.47 -4.81
N LYS A 108 -13.61 -24.20 -3.70
CA LYS A 108 -13.25 -23.65 -2.38
C LYS A 108 -11.91 -24.21 -1.93
N GLY A 109 -10.83 -23.53 -2.34
CA GLY A 109 -9.44 -23.90 -2.04
C GLY A 109 -8.78 -23.00 -1.01
N GLY A 110 -7.47 -22.84 -1.14
CA GLY A 110 -6.67 -22.03 -0.23
C GLY A 110 -6.59 -20.55 -0.62
N ARG A 111 -5.96 -19.72 0.23
CA ARG A 111 -5.83 -18.28 -0.03
C ARG A 111 -4.90 -17.92 -1.20
N GLY A 112 -3.96 -18.80 -1.57
CA GLY A 112 -3.03 -18.60 -2.69
C GLY A 112 -1.78 -17.78 -2.38
N ILE A 113 -1.61 -17.25 -1.17
CA ILE A 113 -0.51 -16.34 -0.80
C ILE A 113 0.86 -16.95 -1.13
N ALA A 114 1.14 -18.19 -0.68
CA ALA A 114 2.43 -18.84 -0.91
C ALA A 114 2.73 -19.05 -2.40
N ALA A 115 1.73 -19.44 -3.18
CA ALA A 115 1.84 -19.59 -4.63
C ALA A 115 2.11 -18.26 -5.33
N THR A 116 1.36 -17.21 -4.96
CA THR A 116 1.58 -15.88 -5.53
C THR A 116 2.97 -15.33 -5.18
N VAL A 117 3.42 -15.47 -3.94
CA VAL A 117 4.76 -15.05 -3.51
C VAL A 117 5.84 -15.82 -4.26
N GLY A 118 5.67 -17.14 -4.46
CA GLY A 118 6.64 -17.94 -5.22
C GLY A 118 6.82 -17.45 -6.66
N LEU A 119 5.73 -17.21 -7.38
CA LEU A 119 5.79 -16.68 -8.74
C LEU A 119 6.33 -15.24 -8.80
N PHE A 120 5.92 -14.41 -7.84
CA PHE A 120 6.39 -13.02 -7.73
C PHE A 120 7.90 -12.95 -7.47
N LEU A 121 8.42 -13.75 -6.54
CA LEU A 121 9.86 -13.80 -6.23
C LEU A 121 10.69 -14.30 -7.41
N PHE A 122 10.18 -15.27 -8.16
CA PHE A 122 10.85 -15.73 -9.37
C PHE A 122 10.93 -14.63 -10.44
N LEU A 123 9.82 -13.93 -10.70
CA LEU A 123 9.80 -12.80 -11.64
C LEU A 123 10.75 -11.68 -11.16
N PHE A 124 10.70 -11.34 -9.88
CA PHE A 124 11.57 -10.36 -9.25
C PHE A 124 13.06 -10.73 -9.40
N ALA A 125 13.42 -11.99 -9.09
CA ALA A 125 14.80 -12.48 -9.22
C ALA A 125 15.29 -12.49 -10.68
N MET A 126 14.42 -12.85 -11.63
CA MET A 126 14.76 -12.82 -13.05
C MET A 126 15.13 -11.40 -13.49
N LEU A 127 14.29 -10.41 -13.18
CA LEU A 127 14.56 -9.01 -13.54
C LEU A 127 15.85 -8.48 -12.90
N LEU A 128 16.11 -8.82 -11.63
CA LEU A 128 17.36 -8.46 -10.97
C LEU A 128 18.61 -8.97 -11.70
N VAL A 129 18.54 -10.16 -12.28
CA VAL A 129 19.68 -10.77 -12.98
C VAL A 129 19.78 -10.28 -14.42
N THR A 130 18.66 -9.95 -15.08
CA THR A 130 18.64 -9.70 -16.53
C THR A 130 18.55 -8.24 -16.92
N THR A 131 17.82 -7.40 -16.18
CA THR A 131 17.48 -6.03 -16.61
C THR A 131 17.99 -4.95 -15.67
N VAL A 132 17.99 -5.20 -14.37
CA VAL A 132 18.26 -4.16 -13.36
C VAL A 132 19.76 -3.99 -13.14
N PRO A 133 20.30 -2.76 -13.16
CA PRO A 133 21.70 -2.51 -12.81
C PRO A 133 22.06 -2.94 -11.36
N PRO A 134 23.26 -3.46 -11.10
CA PRO A 134 23.65 -3.88 -9.74
C PRO A 134 23.58 -2.77 -8.68
N MET A 135 23.93 -1.54 -9.03
CA MET A 135 23.88 -0.41 -8.10
C MET A 135 22.45 -0.03 -7.72
N GLU A 136 21.53 -0.09 -8.68
CA GLU A 136 20.10 0.14 -8.42
C GLU A 136 19.53 -0.97 -7.52
N THR A 137 19.92 -2.23 -7.78
CA THR A 137 19.56 -3.37 -6.92
C THR A 137 20.00 -3.14 -5.48
N VAL A 138 21.26 -2.72 -5.26
CA VAL A 138 21.79 -2.42 -3.92
C VAL A 138 21.01 -1.28 -3.27
N ALA A 139 20.73 -0.21 -4.01
CA ALA A 139 19.97 0.93 -3.49
C ALA A 139 18.52 0.53 -3.11
N PHE A 140 17.86 -0.28 -3.94
CA PHE A 140 16.52 -0.81 -3.68
C PHE A 140 16.51 -1.63 -2.39
N PHE A 141 17.42 -2.61 -2.25
CA PHE A 141 17.46 -3.43 -1.04
C PHE A 141 17.86 -2.64 0.21
N ALA A 142 18.78 -1.68 0.09
CA ALA A 142 19.12 -0.80 1.21
C ALA A 142 17.91 0.02 1.67
N PHE A 143 17.15 0.58 0.72
CA PHE A 143 15.91 1.30 1.00
C PHE A 143 14.89 0.38 1.68
N VAL A 144 14.62 -0.80 1.11
CA VAL A 144 13.66 -1.77 1.68
C VAL A 144 14.07 -2.22 3.07
N GLY A 145 15.37 -2.42 3.32
CA GLY A 145 15.89 -2.78 4.64
C GLY A 145 15.64 -1.70 5.69
N ILE A 146 15.92 -0.44 5.38
CA ILE A 146 15.63 0.71 6.26
C ILE A 146 14.13 0.84 6.49
N TYR A 147 13.34 0.76 5.41
CA TYR A 147 11.88 0.82 5.48
C TYR A 147 11.30 -0.28 6.37
N ALA A 148 11.75 -1.52 6.19
CA ALA A 148 11.32 -2.67 7.00
C ALA A 148 11.70 -2.51 8.47
N LEU A 149 12.89 -1.98 8.77
CA LEU A 149 13.30 -1.69 10.15
C LEU A 149 12.40 -0.65 10.81
N ILE A 150 12.15 0.48 10.14
CA ILE A 150 11.24 1.53 10.65
C ILE A 150 9.85 0.95 10.88
N PHE A 151 9.35 0.18 9.92
CA PHE A 151 8.04 -0.43 9.99
C PHE A 151 7.92 -1.45 11.14
N LEU A 152 8.94 -2.30 11.33
CA LEU A 152 9.02 -3.25 12.44
C LEU A 152 8.97 -2.54 13.79
N LEU A 153 9.70 -1.43 13.93
CA LEU A 153 9.70 -0.60 15.14
C LEU A 153 8.35 0.10 15.37
N ALA A 154 7.68 0.49 14.29
CA ALA A 154 6.38 1.16 14.33
C ALA A 154 5.24 0.21 14.73
N THR A 155 5.28 -1.04 14.25
CA THR A 155 4.15 -1.98 14.34
C THR A 155 4.38 -3.19 15.24
N HIS A 156 5.54 -3.27 15.90
CA HIS A 156 5.98 -4.42 16.69
C HIS A 156 5.91 -5.75 15.91
N GLY A 157 6.14 -5.69 14.59
CA GLY A 157 6.23 -6.88 13.73
C GLY A 157 4.92 -7.33 13.08
N SER A 158 3.98 -6.42 12.80
CA SER A 158 2.78 -6.76 12.02
C SER A 158 3.12 -7.04 10.55
N GLY A 159 3.26 -8.33 10.20
CA GLY A 159 3.65 -8.77 8.86
C GLY A 159 2.65 -8.40 7.75
N ASP A 160 1.35 -8.50 8.01
CA ASP A 160 0.33 -8.17 7.00
C ASP A 160 0.27 -6.67 6.70
N LEU A 161 0.48 -5.81 7.70
CA LEU A 161 0.48 -4.35 7.48
C LEU A 161 1.75 -3.94 6.71
N PHE A 162 2.88 -4.61 7.00
CA PHE A 162 4.11 -4.44 6.24
C PHE A 162 3.92 -4.86 4.77
N ALA A 163 3.27 -6.00 4.55
CA ALA A 163 2.99 -6.49 3.19
C ALA A 163 2.14 -5.49 2.40
N VAL A 164 1.03 -5.00 2.98
CA VAL A 164 0.16 -4.01 2.32
C VAL A 164 0.90 -2.71 1.98
N SER A 165 1.92 -2.33 2.76
CA SER A 165 2.66 -1.10 2.53
C SER A 165 3.82 -1.25 1.55
N ILE A 166 4.58 -2.36 1.61
CA ILE A 166 5.77 -2.59 0.76
C ILE A 166 5.43 -3.11 -0.64
N LEU A 167 4.36 -3.89 -0.79
CA LEU A 167 4.03 -4.54 -2.07
C LEU A 167 3.74 -3.54 -3.19
N PRO A 168 2.98 -2.43 -2.98
CA PRO A 168 2.80 -1.41 -4.01
C PRO A 168 4.14 -0.80 -4.48
N MET A 169 5.11 -0.64 -3.57
CA MET A 169 6.42 -0.07 -3.86
C MET A 169 7.26 -1.05 -4.70
N THR A 170 7.43 -2.28 -4.23
CA THR A 170 8.14 -3.33 -4.98
C THR A 170 7.47 -3.57 -6.33
N GLY A 171 6.14 -3.54 -6.36
CA GLY A 171 5.34 -3.73 -7.55
C GLY A 171 5.50 -2.64 -8.61
N PHE A 172 5.49 -1.38 -8.18
CA PHE A 172 5.75 -0.24 -9.06
C PHE A 172 7.19 -0.26 -9.58
N TRP A 173 8.15 -0.57 -8.71
CA TRP A 173 9.55 -0.72 -9.11
C TRP A 173 9.73 -1.83 -10.16
N LEU A 174 9.07 -2.99 -9.96
CA LEU A 174 9.03 -4.05 -10.98
C LEU A 174 8.39 -3.57 -12.28
N ALA A 175 7.26 -2.86 -12.21
CA ALA A 175 6.54 -2.37 -13.38
C ALA A 175 7.40 -1.48 -14.28
N LEU A 176 8.35 -0.72 -13.70
CA LEU A 176 9.29 0.12 -14.46
C LEU A 176 10.37 -0.67 -15.20
N HIS A 177 10.63 -1.91 -14.79
CA HIS A 177 11.66 -2.79 -15.37
C HIS A 177 11.09 -3.87 -16.29
N VAL A 178 9.77 -3.98 -16.37
CA VAL A 178 9.09 -4.94 -17.24
C VAL A 178 8.77 -4.27 -18.58
N GLU A 179 9.38 -4.76 -19.65
CA GLU A 179 9.24 -4.18 -20.98
C GLU A 179 7.96 -4.59 -21.70
N ASP A 180 7.43 -5.79 -21.42
CA ASP A 180 6.29 -6.35 -22.13
C ASP A 180 4.96 -6.24 -21.35
N LEU A 181 3.89 -5.91 -22.06
CA LEU A 181 2.57 -5.66 -21.49
C LEU A 181 1.99 -6.87 -20.74
N LEU A 182 2.32 -8.09 -21.16
CA LEU A 182 1.73 -9.30 -20.59
C LEU A 182 2.39 -9.65 -19.25
N SER A 183 3.72 -9.59 -19.17
CA SER A 183 4.43 -9.71 -17.89
C SER A 183 4.02 -8.60 -16.93
N LEU A 184 3.83 -7.37 -17.44
CA LEU A 184 3.34 -6.25 -16.63
C LEU A 184 1.95 -6.53 -16.06
N ALA A 185 1.04 -7.04 -16.89
CA ALA A 185 -0.29 -7.48 -16.46
C ALA A 185 -0.20 -8.58 -15.38
N VAL A 186 0.72 -9.55 -15.55
CA VAL A 186 0.93 -10.59 -14.53
C VAL A 186 1.44 -9.97 -13.22
N VAL A 187 2.42 -9.06 -13.25
CA VAL A 187 2.90 -8.37 -12.04
C VAL A 187 1.74 -7.70 -11.31
N TRP A 188 0.88 -6.95 -12.01
CA TRP A 188 -0.29 -6.32 -11.40
C TRP A 188 -1.31 -7.33 -10.85
N LEU A 189 -1.52 -8.47 -11.52
CA LEU A 189 -2.37 -9.55 -11.01
C LEU A 189 -1.78 -10.19 -9.74
N LEU A 190 -0.47 -10.41 -9.67
CA LEU A 190 0.21 -10.94 -8.49
C LEU A 190 0.11 -9.95 -7.32
N LEU A 191 0.42 -8.67 -7.55
CA LEU A 191 0.31 -7.63 -6.53
C LEU A 191 -1.11 -7.47 -6.03
N GLY A 192 -2.09 -7.42 -6.94
CA GLY A 192 -3.50 -7.32 -6.59
C GLY A 192 -3.95 -8.50 -5.74
N THR A 193 -3.53 -9.72 -6.06
CA THR A 193 -3.88 -10.91 -5.27
C THR A 193 -3.23 -10.93 -3.90
N ILE A 194 -1.94 -10.60 -3.74
CA ILE A 194 -1.30 -10.56 -2.42
C ILE A 194 -1.88 -9.42 -1.58
N THR A 195 -2.02 -8.22 -2.15
CA THR A 195 -2.53 -7.03 -1.43
C THR A 195 -3.97 -7.24 -0.97
N PHE A 196 -4.81 -7.86 -1.80
CA PHE A 196 -6.20 -8.18 -1.44
C PHE A 196 -6.27 -9.18 -0.29
N GLU A 197 -5.46 -10.24 -0.30
CA GLU A 197 -5.44 -11.22 0.79
C GLU A 197 -4.82 -10.63 2.08
N ALA A 198 -3.77 -9.81 1.97
CA ALA A 198 -3.19 -9.11 3.12
C ALA A 198 -4.20 -8.12 3.74
N GLY A 199 -4.96 -7.38 2.92
CA GLY A 199 -6.04 -6.52 3.40
C GLY A 199 -7.16 -7.29 4.11
N LYS A 200 -7.53 -8.48 3.61
CA LYS A 200 -8.45 -9.38 4.31
C LYS A 200 -7.89 -9.89 5.64
N ASN A 201 -6.59 -10.16 5.73
CA ASN A 201 -5.94 -10.56 6.98
C ASN A 201 -5.98 -9.42 8.00
N LEU A 202 -5.65 -8.19 7.60
CA LEU A 202 -5.74 -7.01 8.48
C LEU A 202 -7.13 -6.83 9.08
N ALA A 203 -8.17 -7.00 8.27
CA ALA A 203 -9.56 -6.93 8.74
C ALA A 203 -9.89 -8.04 9.74
N ARG A 204 -9.36 -9.25 9.55
CA ARG A 204 -9.52 -10.39 10.47
C ARG A 204 -8.75 -10.20 11.78
N ASP A 205 -7.58 -9.58 11.71
CA ASP A 205 -6.73 -9.27 12.86
C ASP A 205 -7.27 -8.07 13.68
N GLY A 206 -8.36 -7.45 13.23
CA GLY A 206 -9.02 -6.36 13.95
C GLY A 206 -8.25 -5.04 13.89
N ILE A 207 -7.37 -4.85 12.89
CA ILE A 207 -6.62 -3.61 12.72
C ILE A 207 -7.60 -2.45 12.42
N ALA A 208 -7.66 -1.51 13.36
CA ALA A 208 -8.51 -0.34 13.27
C ALA A 208 -7.92 0.65 12.26
N LEU A 209 -8.58 0.84 11.13
CA LEU A 209 -8.16 1.84 10.14
C LEU A 209 -8.49 3.28 10.59
N TYR A 210 -9.52 3.45 11.42
CA TYR A 210 -10.02 4.78 11.81
C TYR A 210 -10.44 4.85 13.30
N PRO A 211 -10.14 5.96 13.99
CA PRO A 211 -10.51 6.15 15.40
C PRO A 211 -11.96 6.60 15.61
N GLU A 212 -12.59 7.30 14.65
CA GLU A 212 -13.90 7.94 14.82
C GLU A 212 -14.93 7.39 13.84
N LYS A 213 -16.05 6.85 14.34
CA LYS A 213 -17.20 6.38 13.52
C LYS A 213 -17.97 7.50 12.79
N SER A 214 -17.67 8.79 13.03
CA SER A 214 -18.64 9.87 12.77
C SER A 214 -18.28 10.93 11.70
N THR A 215 -17.16 10.79 10.97
CA THR A 215 -16.88 11.66 9.80
C THR A 215 -16.13 10.92 8.69
N SER A 216 -16.82 10.03 7.99
CA SER A 216 -16.26 9.15 6.97
C SER A 216 -15.66 9.90 5.76
N TRP A 217 -16.18 11.08 5.40
CA TRP A 217 -15.74 11.79 4.19
C TRP A 217 -14.42 12.56 4.37
N ARG A 218 -14.18 13.18 5.54
CA ARG A 218 -12.94 13.94 5.81
C ARG A 218 -11.71 13.04 5.80
N VAL A 219 -11.89 11.81 6.22
CA VAL A 219 -10.88 10.76 6.16
C VAL A 219 -10.47 10.48 4.70
N LEU A 220 -11.45 10.39 3.80
CA LEU A 220 -11.21 10.19 2.37
C LEU A 220 -10.69 11.45 1.67
N ALA A 221 -11.07 12.64 2.14
CA ALA A 221 -10.68 13.93 1.57
C ALA A 221 -9.14 14.14 1.53
N ARG A 222 -8.41 13.54 2.48
CA ARG A 222 -6.95 13.70 2.58
C ARG A 222 -6.20 12.88 1.52
N PRO A 223 -6.40 11.56 1.37
CA PRO A 223 -5.89 10.83 0.21
C PRO A 223 -6.38 11.40 -1.12
N LEU A 224 -7.60 11.94 -1.18
CA LEU A 224 -8.11 12.62 -2.38
C LEU A 224 -7.26 13.83 -2.81
N ALA A 225 -6.53 14.48 -1.90
CA ALA A 225 -5.61 15.54 -2.28
C ALA A 225 -4.46 15.06 -3.18
N LEU A 226 -4.14 13.76 -3.18
CA LEU A 226 -3.16 13.20 -4.10
C LEU A 226 -3.61 13.29 -5.56
N VAL A 227 -4.91 13.47 -5.84
CA VAL A 227 -5.44 13.66 -7.21
C VAL A 227 -4.89 14.95 -7.85
N PHE A 228 -4.48 15.95 -7.07
CA PHE A 228 -3.86 17.15 -7.62
C PHE A 228 -2.50 16.90 -8.28
N ILE A 229 -1.80 15.82 -7.90
CA ILE A 229 -0.52 15.43 -8.51
C ILE A 229 -0.70 15.01 -9.99
N PRO A 230 -1.51 13.99 -10.33
CA PRO A 230 -1.74 13.64 -11.73
C PRO A 230 -2.43 14.77 -12.51
N LEU A 231 -3.25 15.61 -11.87
CA LEU A 231 -3.82 16.79 -12.54
C LEU A 231 -2.74 17.79 -12.99
N ASP A 232 -1.76 18.11 -12.14
CA ASP A 232 -0.62 18.95 -12.55
C ASP A 232 0.24 18.28 -13.63
N LEU A 233 0.45 16.95 -13.54
CA LEU A 233 1.22 16.22 -14.56
C LEU A 233 0.53 16.17 -15.92
N LEU A 234 -0.79 15.93 -15.98
CA LEU A 234 -1.52 15.67 -17.22
C LEU A 234 -2.10 16.94 -17.87
N VAL A 235 -2.56 17.90 -17.07
CA VAL A 235 -3.28 19.09 -17.56
C VAL A 235 -2.50 20.38 -17.27
N GLY A 236 -1.76 20.41 -16.17
CA GLY A 236 -0.91 21.53 -15.78
C GLY A 236 -1.37 22.26 -14.52
N ARG A 237 -0.41 22.97 -13.91
CA ARG A 237 -0.56 23.55 -12.57
C ARG A 237 -1.67 24.59 -12.43
N TRP A 238 -2.03 25.29 -13.50
CA TRP A 238 -3.10 26.31 -13.47
C TRP A 238 -4.44 25.72 -13.04
N LEU A 239 -4.76 24.48 -13.46
CA LEU A 239 -6.01 23.82 -13.10
C LEU A 239 -6.02 23.44 -11.61
N VAL A 240 -4.86 23.03 -11.08
CA VAL A 240 -4.71 22.77 -9.64
C VAL A 240 -4.96 24.04 -8.84
N TYR A 241 -4.38 25.18 -9.25
CA TYR A 241 -4.63 26.46 -8.59
C TYR A 241 -6.10 26.86 -8.63
N LEU A 242 -6.75 26.71 -9.78
CA LEU A 242 -8.17 27.03 -9.94
C LEU A 242 -9.06 26.16 -9.04
N LEU A 243 -8.92 24.84 -9.14
CA LEU A 243 -9.76 23.89 -8.39
C LEU A 243 -9.52 24.02 -6.88
N LEU A 244 -8.26 24.02 -6.47
CA LEU A 244 -7.91 24.06 -5.05
C LEU A 244 -8.22 25.44 -4.45
N GLY A 245 -8.04 26.52 -5.21
CA GLY A 245 -8.46 27.87 -4.81
C GLY A 245 -9.97 28.01 -4.66
N LEU A 246 -10.76 27.43 -5.57
CA LEU A 246 -12.23 27.41 -5.46
C LEU A 246 -12.68 26.62 -4.22
N VAL A 247 -12.17 25.40 -4.05
CA VAL A 247 -12.53 24.56 -2.89
C VAL A 247 -12.12 25.22 -1.58
N LEU A 248 -10.90 25.77 -1.51
CA LEU A 248 -10.44 26.53 -0.35
C LEU A 248 -11.33 27.75 -0.07
N GLY A 249 -11.71 28.51 -1.10
CA GLY A 249 -12.57 29.68 -0.97
C GLY A 249 -13.93 29.33 -0.36
N VAL A 250 -14.54 28.22 -0.78
CA VAL A 250 -15.79 27.73 -0.19
C VAL A 250 -15.62 27.42 1.30
N PHE A 251 -14.61 26.63 1.66
CA PHE A 251 -14.37 26.27 3.07
C PHE A 251 -14.00 27.49 3.94
N PHE A 252 -13.23 28.43 3.38
CA PHE A 252 -12.86 29.65 4.08
C PHE A 252 -14.08 30.55 4.34
N ILE A 253 -14.99 30.71 3.36
CA ILE A 253 -16.24 31.45 3.55
C ILE A 253 -17.11 30.78 4.62
N LEU A 254 -17.23 29.45 4.60
CA LEU A 254 -17.97 28.71 5.62
C LEU A 254 -17.37 28.89 7.02
N ASP A 255 -16.04 28.84 7.13
CA ASP A 255 -15.34 29.13 8.39
C ASP A 255 -15.57 30.57 8.86
N LEU A 256 -15.53 31.54 7.95
CA LEU A 256 -15.76 32.96 8.28
C LEU A 256 -17.19 33.18 8.76
N LEU A 257 -18.19 32.65 8.04
CA LEU A 257 -19.61 32.74 8.42
C LEU A 257 -19.87 32.09 9.78
N ARG A 258 -19.25 30.93 10.04
CA ARG A 258 -19.33 30.24 11.33
C ARG A 258 -18.72 31.08 12.46
N LEU A 259 -17.56 31.69 12.25
CA LEU A 259 -16.85 32.45 13.28
C LEU A 259 -17.47 33.84 13.55
N LEU A 260 -18.10 34.44 12.53
CA LEU A 260 -18.75 35.75 12.67
C LEU A 260 -20.19 35.66 13.19
N ILE A 261 -20.90 34.56 12.93
CA ILE A 261 -22.33 34.41 13.24
C ILE A 261 -22.53 33.16 14.14
N PRO A 262 -22.68 33.31 15.47
CA PRO A 262 -22.85 32.18 16.39
C PRO A 262 -24.02 31.26 16.05
N VAL A 263 -25.11 31.81 15.51
CA VAL A 263 -26.26 31.04 15.02
C VAL A 263 -25.89 30.10 13.87
N MET A 264 -24.93 30.49 13.02
CA MET A 264 -24.42 29.61 11.96
C MET A 264 -23.48 28.55 12.50
N GLU A 265 -22.74 28.80 13.57
CA GLU A 265 -21.97 27.76 14.26
C GLU A 265 -22.88 26.65 14.79
N ASP A 266 -23.96 27.02 15.47
CA ASP A 266 -24.95 26.05 15.95
C ASP A 266 -25.66 25.31 14.80
N ARG A 267 -26.10 26.03 13.76
CA ARG A 267 -26.78 25.40 12.61
C ARG A 267 -25.87 24.51 11.78
N LEU A 268 -24.64 24.92 11.47
CA LEU A 268 -23.70 24.08 10.72
C LEU A 268 -23.25 22.86 11.54
N GLN A 269 -23.33 22.92 12.87
CA GLN A 269 -23.12 21.76 13.74
C GLN A 269 -24.38 20.87 13.86
N MET A 270 -25.60 21.44 13.77
CA MET A 270 -26.90 20.76 13.99
C MET A 270 -27.63 20.28 12.72
N GLU A 271 -27.68 21.06 11.63
CA GLU A 271 -28.39 20.71 10.37
C GLU A 271 -27.55 19.84 9.43
N VAL A 272 -26.22 19.84 9.60
CA VAL A 272 -25.30 18.93 8.88
C VAL A 272 -25.10 17.61 9.68
N ALA A 273 -25.89 17.41 10.73
CA ALA A 273 -25.76 16.30 11.65
C ALA A 273 -26.36 14.97 11.16
N THR A 274 -27.02 14.94 9.99
CA THR A 274 -27.72 13.73 9.54
C THR A 274 -26.87 12.72 8.77
N ASP A 275 -25.70 13.07 8.20
CA ASP A 275 -24.72 12.08 7.69
C ASP A 275 -23.35 12.68 7.27
N LEU A 276 -23.29 13.99 6.99
CA LEU A 276 -22.12 14.66 6.41
C LEU A 276 -21.47 15.68 7.34
N LYS A 277 -21.33 15.41 8.65
CA LYS A 277 -20.73 16.34 9.63
C LYS A 277 -19.52 17.12 9.06
N ILE A 278 -19.73 18.38 8.68
CA ILE A 278 -18.70 19.14 7.96
C ILE A 278 -17.62 19.62 8.93
N PHE A 279 -17.95 19.99 10.17
CA PHE A 279 -17.02 20.51 11.19
C PHE A 279 -16.99 19.65 12.47
N LYS A 280 -15.84 19.60 13.15
CA LYS A 280 -15.71 18.88 14.43
C LYS A 280 -16.06 19.81 15.58
N LYS A 281 -16.71 19.28 16.64
CA LYS A 281 -16.95 20.03 17.89
C LYS A 281 -15.66 20.60 18.50
N LYS A 282 -14.52 19.89 18.35
CA LYS A 282 -13.21 20.40 18.80
C LYS A 282 -12.71 21.60 18.00
N GLU A 283 -13.32 21.94 16.87
CA GLU A 283 -12.97 23.07 15.99
C GLU A 283 -13.83 24.32 16.26
N GLU A 284 -14.64 24.33 17.33
CA GLU A 284 -15.46 25.46 17.75
C GLU A 284 -14.58 26.69 18.04
N GLY A 285 -15.00 27.87 17.56
CA GLY A 285 -14.28 29.12 17.75
C GLY A 285 -12.90 29.23 17.08
N ARG A 286 -12.54 28.31 16.17
CA ARG A 286 -11.29 28.37 15.39
C ARG A 286 -11.46 27.96 13.93
N ILE A 287 -10.55 28.39 13.07
CA ILE A 287 -10.49 27.94 11.66
C ILE A 287 -10.40 26.42 11.61
N SER A 288 -11.12 25.80 10.68
CA SER A 288 -11.19 24.34 10.59
C SER A 288 -9.91 23.72 10.05
N SER A 289 -9.66 22.47 10.46
CA SER A 289 -8.49 21.70 10.03
C SER A 289 -8.50 21.37 8.52
N ILE A 290 -9.66 21.40 7.87
CA ILE A 290 -9.75 21.17 6.42
C ILE A 290 -9.34 22.43 5.65
N THR A 291 -9.69 23.62 6.13
CA THR A 291 -9.29 24.90 5.52
C THR A 291 -7.77 25.08 5.63
N THR A 292 -7.19 24.81 6.79
CA THR A 292 -5.72 24.87 6.98
C THR A 292 -4.98 23.82 6.15
N PHE A 293 -5.53 22.60 6.03
CA PHE A 293 -4.99 21.55 5.16
C PHE A 293 -5.00 21.96 3.68
N LEU A 294 -6.14 22.45 3.16
CA LEU A 294 -6.27 22.93 1.78
C LEU A 294 -5.33 24.11 1.51
N PHE A 295 -5.23 25.05 2.46
CA PHE A 295 -4.31 26.18 2.34
C PHE A 295 -2.84 25.73 2.33
N GLY A 296 -2.46 24.77 3.18
CA GLY A 296 -1.12 24.17 3.18
C GLY A 296 -0.77 23.53 1.84
N ILE A 297 -1.70 22.77 1.25
CA ILE A 297 -1.52 22.19 -0.10
C ILE A 297 -1.35 23.29 -1.15
N LEU A 298 -2.18 24.34 -1.12
CA LEU A 298 -2.09 25.46 -2.06
C LEU A 298 -0.71 26.09 -2.02
N LEU A 299 -0.24 26.38 -0.82
CA LEU A 299 1.09 26.96 -0.62
C LEU A 299 2.20 26.04 -1.13
N CYS A 300 2.08 24.73 -0.96
CA CYS A 300 3.08 23.82 -1.51
C CYS A 300 3.19 23.93 -3.03
N PHE A 301 2.05 23.95 -3.73
CA PHE A 301 2.04 24.11 -5.18
C PHE A 301 2.48 25.52 -5.64
N LEU A 302 2.25 26.55 -4.83
CA LEU A 302 2.66 27.93 -5.15
C LEU A 302 4.14 28.19 -4.88
N LEU A 303 4.68 27.65 -3.80
CA LEU A 303 6.02 27.98 -3.29
C LEU A 303 7.12 27.06 -3.81
N PHE A 304 6.80 25.80 -4.09
CA PHE A 304 7.81 24.79 -4.41
C PHE A 304 7.77 24.34 -5.87
N ASP A 305 8.92 23.83 -6.31
CA ASP A 305 9.04 23.14 -7.57
C ASP A 305 8.19 21.87 -7.60
N ARG A 306 7.90 21.43 -8.82
CA ARG A 306 6.88 20.40 -9.11
C ARG A 306 7.00 19.18 -8.21
N TYR A 307 8.18 18.57 -8.17
CA TYR A 307 8.36 17.32 -7.44
C TYR A 307 8.48 17.51 -5.93
N VAL A 308 8.97 18.67 -5.47
CA VAL A 308 9.02 19.02 -4.04
C VAL A 308 7.60 19.24 -3.51
N ALA A 309 6.74 19.91 -4.28
CA ALA A 309 5.32 20.05 -3.96
C ALA A 309 4.63 18.67 -3.87
N TYR A 310 4.90 17.77 -4.81
CA TYR A 310 4.32 16.41 -4.79
C TYR A 310 4.76 15.63 -3.55
N ALA A 311 6.04 15.71 -3.19
CA ALA A 311 6.58 15.07 -1.99
C ALA A 311 5.90 15.62 -0.73
N ALA A 312 5.87 16.93 -0.55
CA ALA A 312 5.29 17.59 0.62
C ALA A 312 3.80 17.27 0.80
N VAL A 313 3.02 17.33 -0.29
CA VAL A 313 1.60 16.96 -0.28
C VAL A 313 1.42 15.48 0.05
N GLY A 314 2.25 14.61 -0.54
CA GLY A 314 2.24 13.18 -0.26
C GLY A 314 2.54 12.86 1.20
N PHE A 315 3.54 13.52 1.80
CA PHE A 315 3.92 13.33 3.20
C PHE A 315 2.77 13.67 4.14
N VAL A 316 2.07 14.78 3.93
CA VAL A 316 0.93 15.13 4.79
C VAL A 316 -0.27 14.21 4.55
N ALA A 317 -0.62 13.95 3.28
CA ALA A 317 -1.80 13.16 2.94
C ALA A 317 -1.71 11.70 3.40
N LEU A 318 -0.58 11.02 3.12
CA LEU A 318 -0.38 9.62 3.50
C LEU A 318 0.21 9.46 4.89
N GLY A 319 1.13 10.35 5.28
CA GLY A 319 1.79 10.30 6.60
C GLY A 319 0.79 10.40 7.75
N ASP A 320 -0.13 11.37 7.71
CA ASP A 320 -1.10 11.54 8.81
C ASP A 320 -2.09 10.37 8.87
N MET A 321 -2.43 9.78 7.72
CA MET A 321 -3.28 8.58 7.67
C MET A 321 -2.57 7.38 8.31
N PHE A 322 -1.36 7.05 7.86
CA PHE A 322 -0.60 5.91 8.37
C PHE A 322 -0.15 6.11 9.82
N GLY A 323 0.28 7.32 10.19
CA GLY A 323 0.67 7.62 11.56
C GLY A 323 -0.47 7.44 12.55
N LYS A 324 -1.71 7.77 12.16
CA LYS A 324 -2.91 7.47 12.95
C LYS A 324 -3.23 5.98 13.01
N ILE A 325 -3.22 5.28 11.88
CA ILE A 325 -3.46 3.82 11.84
C ILE A 325 -2.47 3.12 12.77
N VAL A 326 -1.18 3.40 12.64
CA VAL A 326 -0.16 2.78 13.48
C VAL A 326 -0.30 3.23 14.94
N GLY A 327 -0.53 4.52 15.19
CA GLY A 327 -0.68 5.06 16.53
C GLY A 327 -1.86 4.45 17.31
N ILE A 328 -2.99 4.17 16.66
CA ILE A 328 -4.17 3.56 17.29
C ILE A 328 -3.95 2.08 17.62
N ASN A 329 -3.32 1.33 16.71
CA ASN A 329 -3.18 -0.13 16.84
C ASN A 329 -1.94 -0.54 17.65
N PHE A 330 -0.88 0.25 17.59
CA PHE A 330 0.45 -0.13 18.11
C PHE A 330 1.06 0.91 19.05
N GLY A 331 0.42 2.07 19.24
CA GLY A 331 0.89 3.16 20.08
C GLY A 331 1.06 2.73 21.54
N ARG A 332 2.29 2.78 22.04
CA ARG A 332 2.64 2.48 23.44
C ARG A 332 3.42 3.60 24.10
N ARG A 333 4.30 4.25 23.34
CA ARG A 333 5.26 5.23 23.87
C ARG A 333 4.83 6.64 23.49
N VAL A 334 4.24 7.37 24.43
CA VAL A 334 3.86 8.77 24.24
C VAL A 334 5.11 9.65 24.20
N LEU A 335 5.24 10.50 23.17
CA LEU A 335 6.43 11.33 22.94
C LEU A 335 6.52 12.51 23.92
N PHE A 336 5.40 13.17 24.20
CA PHE A 336 5.35 14.36 25.05
C PHE A 336 4.21 14.24 26.06
N ARG A 337 4.46 14.62 27.33
CA ARG A 337 3.50 14.50 28.45
C ARG A 337 2.12 15.12 28.22
N ARG A 338 1.96 16.03 27.24
CA ARG A 338 0.70 16.70 26.89
C ARG A 338 0.19 16.39 25.47
N SER A 339 0.79 15.42 24.78
CA SER A 339 0.43 15.06 23.39
C SER A 339 -0.20 13.67 23.33
N SER A 340 -1.13 13.47 22.40
CA SER A 340 -1.64 12.13 22.05
C SER A 340 -0.75 11.40 21.04
N LYS A 341 0.37 12.02 20.62
CA LYS A 341 1.28 11.44 19.62
C LYS A 341 2.20 10.40 20.26
N THR A 342 2.30 9.26 19.59
CA THR A 342 3.12 8.13 20.01
C THR A 342 4.32 7.98 19.09
N LEU A 343 5.43 7.44 19.61
CA LEU A 343 6.62 7.12 18.81
C LEU A 343 6.26 6.18 17.65
N GLU A 344 5.42 5.18 17.92
CA GLU A 344 4.93 4.26 16.90
C GLU A 344 4.14 5.00 15.80
N GLY A 345 3.27 5.94 16.17
CA GLY A 345 2.54 6.77 15.23
C GLY A 345 3.47 7.62 14.35
N THR A 346 4.47 8.28 14.94
CA THR A 346 5.46 9.06 14.18
C THR A 346 6.33 8.18 13.27
N LEU A 347 6.69 6.97 13.70
CA LEU A 347 7.40 6.01 12.82
C LEU A 347 6.49 5.51 11.69
N GLY A 348 5.19 5.33 11.95
CA GLY A 348 4.19 5.04 10.92
C GLY A 348 4.05 6.17 9.90
N PHE A 349 4.06 7.42 10.37
CA PHE A 349 4.11 8.61 9.51
C PHE A 349 5.37 8.59 8.64
N LEU A 350 6.54 8.38 9.25
CA LEU A 350 7.82 8.33 8.54
C LEU A 350 7.83 7.22 7.47
N ALA A 351 7.32 6.03 7.79
CA ALA A 351 7.21 4.94 6.83
C ALA A 351 6.37 5.34 5.61
N ALA A 352 5.22 6.00 5.81
CA ALA A 352 4.41 6.48 4.69
C ALA A 352 5.10 7.60 3.89
N ALA A 353 5.81 8.52 4.55
CA ALA A 353 6.60 9.55 3.87
C ALA A 353 7.74 8.93 3.03
N LEU A 354 8.45 7.95 3.56
CA LEU A 354 9.44 7.18 2.78
C LEU A 354 8.79 6.43 1.62
N GLY A 355 7.58 5.90 1.81
CA GLY A 355 6.77 5.31 0.75
C GLY A 355 6.52 6.27 -0.41
N VAL A 356 6.09 7.51 -0.12
CA VAL A 356 5.96 8.57 -1.12
C VAL A 356 7.30 8.86 -1.78
N GLY A 357 8.36 9.01 -0.99
CA GLY A 357 9.71 9.26 -1.48
C GLY A 357 10.18 8.19 -2.45
N PHE A 358 9.90 6.91 -2.18
CA PHE A 358 10.26 5.82 -3.06
C PHE A 358 9.70 5.98 -4.48
N PHE A 359 8.41 6.31 -4.63
CA PHE A 359 7.80 6.50 -5.96
C PHE A 359 8.46 7.66 -6.73
N LEU A 360 8.78 8.76 -6.02
CA LEU A 360 9.47 9.91 -6.62
C LEU A 360 10.93 9.62 -6.94
N TRP A 361 11.60 8.82 -6.13
CA TRP A 361 12.99 8.42 -6.36
C TRP A 361 13.12 7.51 -7.58
N VAL A 362 12.33 6.43 -7.63
CA VAL A 362 12.43 5.43 -8.71
C VAL A 362 11.93 5.98 -10.05
N SER A 363 11.00 6.95 -10.04
CA SER A 363 10.61 7.66 -11.27
C SER A 363 11.64 8.69 -11.76
N GLY A 364 12.73 8.90 -11.03
CA GLY A 364 13.75 9.91 -11.35
C GLY A 364 13.31 11.35 -11.07
N ALA A 365 12.21 11.55 -10.34
CA ALA A 365 11.65 12.87 -10.07
C ALA A 365 12.44 13.65 -9.01
N LEU A 366 12.91 12.98 -7.95
CA LEU A 366 13.77 13.59 -6.92
C LEU A 366 14.87 12.62 -6.47
N PRO A 367 16.06 13.13 -6.13
CA PRO A 367 17.14 12.28 -5.61
C PRO A 367 16.81 11.78 -4.19
N LEU A 368 17.19 10.54 -3.90
CA LEU A 368 16.90 9.88 -2.63
C LEU A 368 17.31 10.70 -1.38
N PRO A 369 18.50 11.34 -1.31
CA PRO A 369 18.88 12.13 -0.13
C PRO A 369 17.90 13.27 0.21
N VAL A 370 17.36 13.96 -0.80
CA VAL A 370 16.38 15.04 -0.62
C VAL A 370 15.10 14.48 -0.02
N LEU A 371 14.64 13.34 -0.53
CA LEU A 371 13.43 12.68 -0.05
C LEU A 371 13.58 12.13 1.37
N LEU A 372 14.78 11.64 1.75
CA LEU A 372 15.08 11.25 3.12
C LEU A 372 15.04 12.44 4.06
N ILE A 373 15.64 13.59 3.69
CA ILE A 373 15.59 14.83 4.46
C ILE A 373 14.13 15.31 4.61
N GLY A 374 13.38 15.30 3.51
CA GLY A 374 11.96 15.67 3.50
C GLY A 374 11.10 14.77 4.40
N GLY A 375 11.23 13.46 4.28
CA GLY A 375 10.44 12.51 5.07
C GLY A 375 10.77 12.55 6.56
N VAL A 376 12.06 12.63 6.92
CA VAL A 376 12.49 12.74 8.32
C VAL A 376 12.05 14.08 8.92
N SER A 377 12.24 15.19 8.20
CA SER A 377 11.80 16.50 8.68
C SER A 377 10.28 16.57 8.83
N ALA A 378 9.51 16.00 7.89
CA ALA A 378 8.07 15.92 8.00
C ALA A 378 7.62 15.13 9.24
N ALA A 379 8.25 14.00 9.54
CA ALA A 379 7.96 13.19 10.73
C ALA A 379 8.35 13.90 12.04
N VAL A 380 9.50 14.58 12.07
CA VAL A 380 9.94 15.36 13.24
C VAL A 380 8.99 16.52 13.50
N VAL A 381 8.64 17.27 12.45
CA VAL A 381 7.66 18.35 12.55
C VAL A 381 6.33 17.77 13.03
N GLU A 382 5.83 16.68 12.44
CA GLU A 382 4.61 16.03 12.93
C GLU A 382 4.71 15.70 14.43
N ALA A 383 5.81 15.18 14.93
CA ALA A 383 5.93 14.78 16.33
C ALA A 383 5.83 15.96 17.33
N LEU A 384 6.23 17.17 16.95
CA LEU A 384 6.41 18.30 17.85
C LEU A 384 5.07 18.85 18.41
N PRO A 385 4.97 19.14 19.72
CA PRO A 385 3.78 19.75 20.31
C PRO A 385 3.72 21.25 20.02
N GLY A 386 2.50 21.81 19.97
CA GLY A 386 2.29 23.27 19.92
C GLY A 386 2.34 23.88 18.52
N GLN A 387 2.17 23.08 17.47
CA GLN A 387 2.06 23.60 16.11
C GLN A 387 0.76 24.37 15.90
N VAL A 388 0.82 25.38 15.03
CA VAL A 388 -0.35 26.16 14.63
C VAL A 388 -1.39 25.25 13.97
N ASP A 389 -0.93 24.44 13.00
CA ASP A 389 -1.64 23.32 12.42
C ASP A 389 -0.63 22.34 11.80
N ASP A 390 -0.71 21.06 12.18
CA ASP A 390 0.22 20.03 11.71
C ASP A 390 0.19 19.89 10.18
N ASN A 391 -0.98 20.06 9.55
CA ASN A 391 -1.13 19.90 8.10
C ASN A 391 -0.41 21.00 7.32
N PHE A 392 -0.42 22.22 7.87
CA PHE A 392 0.27 23.37 7.30
C PHE A 392 1.78 23.30 7.57
N THR A 393 2.15 23.05 8.83
CA THR A 393 3.54 23.17 9.27
C THR A 393 4.41 22.07 8.64
N VAL A 394 3.91 20.83 8.61
CA VAL A 394 4.64 19.68 8.04
C VAL A 394 4.94 19.88 6.57
N SER A 395 3.94 20.28 5.78
CA SER A 395 4.08 20.41 4.32
C SER A 395 5.03 21.55 3.93
N VAL A 396 4.89 22.72 4.54
CA VAL A 396 5.75 23.88 4.24
C VAL A 396 7.19 23.66 4.72
N VAL A 397 7.40 23.19 5.96
CA VAL A 397 8.75 23.02 6.50
C VAL A 397 9.52 21.93 5.76
N SER A 398 8.88 20.78 5.50
CA SER A 398 9.54 19.72 4.73
C SER A 398 9.85 20.16 3.30
N GLY A 399 8.95 20.91 2.64
CA GLY A 399 9.18 21.49 1.32
C GLY A 399 10.39 22.44 1.30
N VAL A 400 10.48 23.38 2.25
CA VAL A 400 11.63 24.30 2.35
C VAL A 400 12.94 23.54 2.53
N LEU A 401 12.97 22.52 3.39
CA LEU A 401 14.18 21.74 3.64
C LEU A 401 14.59 20.91 2.42
N MET A 402 13.63 20.36 1.67
CA MET A 402 13.91 19.67 0.41
C MET A 402 14.46 20.63 -0.65
N GLU A 403 13.86 21.82 -0.78
CA GLU A 403 14.30 22.85 -1.71
C GLU A 403 15.73 23.34 -1.39
N LEU A 404 16.03 23.52 -0.11
CA LEU A 404 17.38 23.84 0.34
C LEU A 404 18.35 22.70 0.02
N ALA A 405 17.98 21.45 0.31
CA ALA A 405 18.81 20.29 0.03
C ALA A 405 19.13 20.14 -1.46
N LEU A 406 18.17 20.44 -2.35
CA LEU A 406 18.37 20.45 -3.80
C LEU A 406 19.41 21.47 -4.26
N ARG A 407 19.58 22.59 -3.54
CA ARG A 407 20.59 23.61 -3.89
C ARG A 407 22.02 23.19 -3.53
N PHE A 408 22.19 22.16 -2.71
CA PHE A 408 23.49 21.67 -2.24
C PHE A 408 23.91 20.34 -2.89
N LEU A 409 23.10 19.79 -3.80
CA LEU A 409 23.37 18.59 -4.60
C LEU A 409 23.56 19.00 -6.06
#